data_AF-A0ABD0QBZ9-F1
#
_entry.id   AF-A0ABD0QBZ9-F1
#
_cell.length_a   1.000
_cell.length_b   1.000
_cell.length_c   1.000
_cell.angle_alpha   90.00
_cell.angle_beta   90.00
_cell.angle_gamma   90.00
#
_symmetry.space_group_name_H-M   'P 1'
#
loop_
_entity.id
_entity.type
_entity.pdbx_description
1 polymer ?
#
loop_
_entity_poly.entity_id
_entity_poly.type
_entity_poly.pdbx_seq_one_letter_code
_entity_poly.pdbx_strand_id
1 'polypeptide(L)'
;CFTHCWNQDDQKRVYSCPQCRQTFTPRPALFKNTMLTEVVKQLKKPKLQVSVPAGSEDVECDVCTVKRQKAVKSCLVCLKSYCPSHLLQHKNLFKGKRHNLIDATGRLKEKICLTHNKLLDIYCHTDQQCICYLCAVDNHKNHDTIAAVAESTKKQ
;
A
#
# COMPACT_ATOMS: atom_id res chain seq x y z
N CYS A 1 3.58 -11.43 26.36
CA CYS A 1 2.39 -12.30 26.10
C CYS A 1 2.25 -13.30 27.23
N PHE A 2 1.02 -13.58 27.70
CA PHE A 2 0.68 -14.49 28.82
C PHE A 2 1.49 -15.81 28.84
N THR A 3 1.83 -16.34 27.67
CA THR A 3 2.70 -17.51 27.52
C THR A 3 4.03 -17.39 28.27
N HIS A 4 4.71 -16.23 28.23
CA HIS A 4 5.97 -16.02 28.94
C HIS A 4 5.77 -15.99 30.47
N CYS A 5 4.69 -15.36 30.94
CA CYS A 5 4.35 -15.31 32.37
C CYS A 5 4.02 -16.70 32.92
N TRP A 6 3.32 -17.55 32.17
CA TRP A 6 2.97 -18.90 32.61
C TRP A 6 4.09 -19.92 32.45
N ASN A 7 5.04 -19.70 31.54
CA ASN A 7 6.21 -20.58 31.38
C ASN A 7 7.20 -20.45 32.55
N GLN A 8 7.23 -19.30 33.25
CA GLN A 8 8.07 -19.14 34.45
C GLN A 8 7.54 -19.95 35.66
N ASP A 9 6.23 -20.21 35.71
CA ASP A 9 5.57 -20.94 36.80
C ASP A 9 5.30 -22.43 36.47
N ASP A 10 5.82 -22.98 35.36
CA ASP A 10 5.64 -24.39 35.00
C ASP A 10 6.16 -25.36 36.09
N GLN A 11 7.13 -24.94 36.90
CA GLN A 11 7.63 -25.71 38.05
C GLN A 11 6.59 -25.85 39.18
N LYS A 12 5.68 -24.88 39.35
CA LYS A 12 4.66 -24.86 40.42
C LYS A 12 3.35 -25.53 40.02
N ARG A 13 3.19 -25.90 38.74
CA ARG A 13 1.98 -26.51 38.14
C ARG A 13 0.67 -25.72 38.36
N VAL A 14 0.73 -24.49 38.86
CA VAL A 14 -0.40 -23.60 39.10
C VAL A 14 -0.22 -22.35 38.26
N TYR A 15 -1.16 -22.08 37.36
CA TYR A 15 -1.09 -20.99 36.40
C TYR A 15 -2.01 -19.85 36.84
N SER A 16 -1.48 -18.63 36.94
CA SER A 16 -2.27 -17.49 37.44
C SER A 16 -2.46 -16.43 36.35
N CYS A 17 -3.70 -15.99 36.12
CA CYS A 17 -3.94 -14.88 35.21
C CYS A 17 -3.34 -13.57 35.77
N PRO A 18 -2.38 -12.91 35.10
CA PRO A 18 -1.79 -11.66 35.60
C PRO A 18 -2.79 -10.50 35.74
N GLN A 19 -3.94 -10.57 35.07
CA GLN A 19 -4.94 -9.49 35.09
C GLN A 19 -5.97 -9.66 36.23
N CYS A 20 -6.48 -10.87 36.44
CA CYS A 20 -7.53 -11.14 37.45
C CYS A 20 -7.06 -12.00 38.63
N ARG A 21 -5.80 -12.46 38.63
CA ARG A 21 -5.18 -13.32 39.64
C ARG A 21 -5.84 -14.68 39.87
N GLN A 22 -6.79 -15.07 39.03
CA GLN A 22 -7.40 -16.40 39.07
C GLN A 22 -6.36 -17.48 38.75
N THR A 23 -6.39 -18.57 39.52
CA THR A 23 -5.49 -19.72 39.38
C THR A 23 -6.16 -20.84 38.59
N PHE A 24 -5.35 -21.62 37.87
CA PHE A 24 -5.80 -22.72 37.01
C PHE A 24 -4.90 -23.94 37.15
N THR A 25 -5.52 -25.12 37.26
CA THR A 25 -4.91 -26.44 37.22
C THR A 25 -5.88 -27.41 36.51
N PRO A 26 -5.57 -27.98 35.32
CA PRO A 26 -4.35 -27.88 34.53
C PRO A 26 -4.22 -26.55 33.75
N ARG A 27 -3.12 -26.39 32.98
CA ARG A 27 -2.86 -25.20 32.14
C ARG A 27 -4.01 -24.98 31.14
N PRO A 28 -4.68 -23.82 31.14
CA PRO A 28 -5.77 -23.58 30.22
C PRO A 28 -5.25 -23.26 28.81
N ALA A 29 -6.01 -23.68 27.79
CA ALA A 29 -5.70 -23.39 26.40
C ALA A 29 -5.92 -21.91 26.08
N LEU A 30 -4.87 -21.23 25.60
CA LEU A 30 -4.93 -19.83 25.21
C LEU A 30 -5.17 -19.70 23.71
N PHE A 31 -6.24 -19.02 23.32
CA PHE A 31 -6.51 -18.67 21.94
C PHE A 31 -6.35 -17.17 21.72
N LYS A 32 -5.82 -16.80 20.56
CA LYS A 32 -5.77 -15.39 20.15
C LYS A 32 -7.19 -14.93 19.86
N ASN A 33 -7.62 -13.84 20.52
CA ASN A 33 -8.92 -13.25 20.21
C ASN A 33 -8.87 -12.57 18.83
N THR A 34 -9.43 -13.24 17.83
CA THR A 34 -9.47 -12.80 16.43
C THR A 34 -10.39 -11.59 16.25
N MET A 35 -11.48 -11.49 17.02
CA MET A 35 -12.42 -10.36 16.98
C MET A 35 -11.74 -9.06 17.45
N LEU A 36 -11.08 -9.08 18.61
CA LEU A 36 -10.32 -7.92 19.09
C LEU A 36 -9.17 -7.55 18.15
N THR A 37 -8.54 -8.55 17.55
CA THR A 37 -7.50 -8.31 16.53
C THR A 37 -8.08 -7.56 15.32
N GLU A 38 -9.31 -7.89 14.90
CA GLU A 38 -9.97 -7.21 13.80
C GLU A 38 -10.46 -5.81 14.20
N VAL A 39 -11.04 -5.63 15.39
CA VAL A 39 -11.45 -4.33 15.90
C VAL A 39 -10.25 -3.37 16.02
N VAL A 40 -9.11 -3.83 16.54
CA VAL A 40 -7.89 -3.01 16.62
C VAL A 40 -7.35 -2.67 15.23
N LYS A 41 -7.45 -3.58 14.25
CA LYS A 41 -7.10 -3.27 12.85
C LYS A 41 -8.03 -2.20 12.26
N GLN A 42 -9.32 -2.23 12.59
CA GLN A 42 -10.29 -1.23 12.15
C GLN A 42 -10.01 0.14 12.80
N LEU A 43 -9.68 0.17 14.10
CA LEU A 43 -9.33 1.40 14.83
C LEU A 43 -7.99 2.00 14.39
N LYS A 44 -7.04 1.17 13.96
CA LYS A 44 -5.76 1.62 13.36
C LYS A 44 -5.90 2.13 11.93
N LYS A 45 -7.09 2.04 11.32
CA LYS A 45 -7.31 2.72 10.04
C LYS A 45 -7.18 4.24 10.30
N PRO A 46 -6.38 4.96 9.49
CA PRO A 46 -6.29 6.41 9.64
C PRO A 46 -7.71 6.99 9.58
N LYS A 47 -8.00 7.95 10.48
CA LYS A 47 -9.24 8.75 10.46
C LYS A 47 -9.60 9.02 9.00
N LEU A 48 -10.80 8.63 8.60
CA LEU A 48 -11.35 8.87 7.26
C LEU A 48 -10.94 10.28 6.84
N GLN A 49 -9.97 10.40 5.93
CA GLN A 49 -9.66 11.69 5.34
C GLN A 49 -10.95 12.12 4.64
N VAL A 50 -11.48 13.27 5.06
CA VAL A 50 -12.74 13.80 4.57
C VAL A 50 -12.64 13.84 3.05
N SER A 51 -13.58 13.18 2.40
CA SER A 51 -13.63 13.17 0.94
C SER A 51 -14.05 14.57 0.50
N VAL A 52 -13.13 15.26 -0.17
CA VAL A 52 -13.36 16.58 -0.75
C VAL A 52 -13.73 16.38 -2.22
N PRO A 53 -14.80 17.05 -2.71
CA PRO A 53 -15.08 17.12 -4.15
C PRO A 53 -13.84 17.54 -4.94
N ALA A 54 -13.62 16.96 -6.11
CA ALA A 54 -12.53 17.40 -6.97
C ALA A 54 -12.81 18.81 -7.52
N GLY A 55 -11.83 19.71 -7.41
CA GLY A 55 -11.80 20.97 -8.15
C GLY A 55 -11.29 20.78 -9.59
N SER A 56 -11.22 21.86 -10.36
CA SER A 56 -10.77 21.85 -11.77
C SER A 56 -9.34 21.37 -11.99
N GLU A 57 -8.47 21.53 -10.99
CA GLU A 57 -7.06 21.12 -11.03
C GLU A 57 -6.80 19.78 -10.35
N ASP A 58 -7.82 19.20 -9.69
CA ASP A 58 -7.67 17.96 -8.95
C ASP A 58 -7.81 16.75 -9.87
N VAL A 59 -7.00 15.72 -9.58
CA VAL A 59 -7.19 14.41 -10.19
C VAL A 59 -8.45 13.79 -9.61
N GLU A 60 -9.39 13.41 -10.46
CA GLU A 60 -10.63 12.78 -10.03
C GLU A 60 -10.44 11.31 -9.66
N CYS A 61 -11.27 10.82 -8.75
CA CYS A 61 -11.35 9.39 -8.47
C CYS A 61 -12.14 8.66 -9.55
N ASP A 62 -11.53 7.62 -10.13
CA ASP A 62 -12.11 6.81 -11.23
C ASP A 62 -13.23 5.86 -10.81
N VAL A 63 -13.48 5.72 -9.50
CA VAL A 63 -14.45 4.78 -8.94
C VAL A 63 -15.73 5.50 -8.48
N CYS A 64 -15.64 6.80 -8.19
CA CYS A 64 -16.81 7.59 -7.82
C CYS A 64 -17.77 7.73 -9.02
N THR A 65 -19.03 7.33 -8.84
CA THR A 65 -20.04 7.36 -9.92
C THR A 65 -20.85 8.65 -9.96
N VAL A 66 -21.19 9.22 -8.81
CA VAL A 66 -22.07 10.41 -8.74
C VAL A 66 -21.28 11.70 -8.66
N LYS A 67 -20.54 11.90 -7.56
CA LYS A 67 -19.72 13.09 -7.34
C LYS A 67 -18.26 12.67 -7.20
N ARG A 68 -17.49 12.93 -8.26
CA ARG A 68 -16.07 12.58 -8.28
C ARG A 68 -15.31 13.35 -7.21
N GLN A 69 -14.68 12.58 -6.32
CA GLN A 69 -13.89 13.09 -5.22
C GLN A 69 -12.45 13.25 -5.67
N LYS A 70 -11.71 14.15 -5.03
CA LYS A 70 -10.27 14.29 -5.22
C LYS A 70 -9.56 12.97 -4.94
N ALA A 71 -8.83 12.48 -5.92
CA ALA A 71 -7.95 11.34 -5.77
C ALA A 71 -6.69 11.74 -5.00
N VAL A 72 -6.23 10.84 -4.15
CA VAL A 72 -5.01 11.02 -3.34
C VAL A 72 -3.88 10.09 -3.79
N LYS A 73 -4.21 8.92 -4.36
CA LYS A 73 -3.23 7.98 -4.90
C LYS A 73 -3.71 7.36 -6.21
N SER A 74 -2.78 7.04 -7.08
CA SER A 74 -3.02 6.22 -8.29
C SER A 74 -2.31 4.88 -8.16
N CYS A 75 -2.96 3.81 -8.60
CA CYS A 75 -2.36 2.47 -8.62
C CYS A 75 -1.77 2.18 -10.00
N LEU A 76 -0.48 1.79 -10.01
CA LEU A 76 0.24 1.47 -11.25
C LEU A 76 -0.24 0.15 -11.90
N VAL A 77 -0.88 -0.72 -11.12
CA VAL A 77 -1.38 -2.02 -11.59
C VAL A 77 -2.81 -1.90 -12.11
N CYS A 78 -3.69 -1.22 -11.36
CA CYS A 78 -5.08 -1.04 -11.76
C CYS A 78 -5.28 0.09 -12.78
N LEU A 79 -4.26 0.93 -12.98
CA LEU A 79 -4.31 2.14 -13.81
C LEU A 79 -5.50 3.04 -13.46
N LYS A 80 -5.75 3.19 -12.15
CA LYS A 80 -6.85 3.97 -11.58
C LYS A 80 -6.40 4.84 -10.41
N SER A 81 -7.06 5.98 -10.26
CA SER A 81 -6.90 6.99 -9.22
C SER A 81 -8.03 6.87 -8.19
N TYR A 82 -7.66 6.95 -6.92
CA TYR A 82 -8.56 6.69 -5.79
C TYR A 82 -8.60 7.85 -4.82
N CYS A 83 -9.81 8.28 -4.44
CA CYS A 83 -10.04 9.11 -3.27
C CYS A 83 -9.77 8.31 -1.98
N PRO A 84 -9.71 8.94 -0.79
CA PRO A 84 -9.33 8.24 0.44
C PRO A 84 -10.20 7.01 0.78
N SER A 85 -11.51 7.08 0.55
CA SER A 85 -12.43 5.98 0.82
C SER A 85 -12.20 4.79 -0.12
N HIS A 86 -12.14 5.03 -1.43
CA HIS A 86 -11.87 3.99 -2.43
C HIS A 86 -10.45 3.44 -2.32
N LEU A 87 -9.47 4.26 -1.91
CA LEU A 87 -8.10 3.80 -1.64
C LEU A 87 -8.07 2.83 -0.46
N LEU A 88 -8.83 3.11 0.60
CA LEU A 88 -8.93 2.23 1.76
C LEU A 88 -9.59 0.89 1.37
N GLN A 89 -10.65 0.92 0.57
CA GLN A 89 -11.29 -0.29 0.04
C GLN A 89 -10.30 -1.09 -0.83
N HIS A 90 -9.60 -0.43 -1.75
CA HIS A 90 -8.55 -1.05 -2.56
C HIS A 90 -7.48 -1.74 -1.68
N LYS A 91 -6.95 -1.05 -0.66
CA LYS A 91 -5.96 -1.64 0.27
C LYS A 91 -6.50 -2.86 1.03
N ASN A 92 -7.79 -2.88 1.36
CA ASN A 92 -8.42 -4.01 2.05
C ASN A 92 -8.65 -5.20 1.10
N LEU A 93 -9.08 -4.95 -0.14
CA LEU A 93 -9.31 -5.99 -1.14
C LEU A 93 -8.01 -6.67 -1.56
N PHE A 94 -6.94 -5.89 -1.77
CA PHE A 94 -5.62 -6.39 -2.16
C PHE A 94 -4.70 -6.66 -0.97
N LYS A 95 -5.26 -6.93 0.21
CA LYS A 95 -4.48 -7.21 1.43
C LYS A 95 -3.58 -8.43 1.21
N GLY A 96 -2.27 -8.20 1.08
CA GLY A 96 -1.27 -9.23 0.80
C GLY A 96 -0.68 -9.20 -0.63
N LYS A 97 -1.34 -8.52 -1.58
CA LYS A 97 -0.77 -8.21 -2.90
C LYS A 97 -0.28 -6.76 -2.90
N ARG A 98 1.02 -6.55 -3.15
CA ARG A 98 1.58 -5.19 -3.19
C ARG A 98 1.28 -4.55 -4.54
N HIS A 99 0.15 -3.86 -4.61
CA HIS A 99 -0.11 -2.89 -5.66
C HIS A 99 0.70 -1.62 -5.37
N ASN A 100 1.56 -1.22 -6.31
CA ASN A 100 2.33 0.00 -6.18
C ASN A 100 1.39 1.21 -6.35
N LEU A 101 1.41 2.10 -5.35
CA LEU A 101 0.58 3.30 -5.28
C LEU A 101 1.50 4.53 -5.30
N ILE A 102 1.26 5.45 -6.23
CA ILE A 102 1.93 6.75 -6.33
C ILE A 102 0.94 7.87 -6.01
N ASP A 103 1.41 9.11 -5.87
CA ASP A 103 0.52 10.27 -5.77
C ASP A 103 -0.41 10.37 -6.98
N ALA A 104 -1.64 10.82 -6.73
CA ALA A 104 -2.63 10.93 -7.79
C ALA A 104 -2.11 11.84 -8.91
N THR A 105 -2.19 11.35 -10.15
CA THR A 105 -1.76 12.12 -11.32
C THR A 105 -2.75 11.94 -12.45
N GLY A 106 -3.11 13.04 -13.12
CA GLY A 106 -4.01 13.01 -14.28
C GLY A 106 -3.37 12.36 -15.50
N ARG A 107 -2.04 12.25 -15.52
CA ARG A 107 -1.23 11.71 -16.62
C ARG A 107 -0.67 10.34 -16.30
N LEU A 108 -1.46 9.51 -15.61
CA LEU A 108 -1.01 8.21 -15.12
C LEU A 108 -0.50 7.30 -16.25
N LYS A 109 -1.20 7.28 -17.39
CA LYS A 109 -0.85 6.47 -18.55
C LYS A 109 0.46 6.92 -19.21
N GLU A 110 0.77 8.21 -19.16
CA GLU A 110 2.00 8.78 -19.73
C GLU A 110 3.24 8.46 -18.88
N LYS A 111 3.05 8.10 -17.60
CA LYS A 111 4.13 7.80 -16.66
C LYS A 111 4.37 6.30 -16.46
N ILE A 112 3.63 5.43 -17.17
CA ILE A 112 3.65 3.98 -16.97
C ILE A 112 3.93 3.27 -18.28
N CYS A 113 4.87 2.33 -18.24
CA CYS A 113 5.05 1.35 -19.29
C CYS A 113 3.83 0.43 -19.36
N LEU A 114 3.08 0.48 -20.47
CA LEU A 114 1.87 -0.34 -20.64
C LEU A 114 2.17 -1.84 -20.73
N THR A 115 3.38 -2.21 -21.18
CA THR A 115 3.82 -3.61 -21.27
C THR A 115 4.09 -4.20 -19.88
N HIS A 116 4.73 -3.43 -19.00
CA HIS A 116 5.26 -3.93 -17.73
C HIS A 116 4.52 -3.42 -16.49
N ASN A 117 3.62 -2.43 -16.66
CA ASN A 117 2.94 -1.72 -15.58
C ASN A 117 3.91 -1.17 -14.51
N LYS A 118 5.06 -0.67 -14.98
CA LYS A 118 6.12 -0.03 -14.18
C LYS A 118 6.27 1.43 -14.58
N LEU A 119 6.82 2.25 -13.67
CA LEU A 119 7.09 3.65 -13.97
C LEU A 119 8.08 3.78 -15.12
N LEU A 120 7.88 4.80 -15.95
CA LEU A 120 8.84 5.24 -16.96
C LEU A 120 9.84 6.19 -16.30
N ASP A 121 10.83 5.62 -15.63
CA ASP A 121 11.83 6.31 -14.81
C ASP A 121 13.24 6.31 -15.42
N ILE A 122 13.39 5.80 -16.64
CA ILE A 122 14.65 5.74 -17.40
C ILE A 122 14.42 6.40 -18.75
N TYR A 123 15.33 7.27 -19.19
CA TYR A 123 15.33 7.80 -20.54
C TYR A 123 16.34 7.03 -21.40
N CYS A 124 15.92 6.58 -22.58
CA CYS A 124 16.78 5.96 -23.57
C CYS A 124 17.15 7.00 -24.64
N HIS A 125 18.43 7.37 -24.71
CA HIS A 125 18.93 8.32 -25.72
C HIS A 125 18.90 7.75 -27.12
N THR A 126 19.15 6.44 -27.26
CA THR A 126 19.14 5.75 -28.56
C THR A 126 17.77 5.84 -29.24
N ASP A 127 16.69 5.64 -28.48
CA ASP A 127 15.32 5.64 -29.02
C ASP A 127 14.53 6.91 -28.68
N GLN A 128 15.15 7.86 -27.98
CA GLN A 128 14.57 9.14 -27.55
C GLN A 128 13.21 9.00 -26.83
N GLN A 129 13.12 8.03 -25.90
CA GLN A 129 11.89 7.74 -25.19
C GLN A 129 12.13 7.35 -23.73
N CYS A 130 11.13 7.63 -22.88
CA CYS A 130 11.11 7.14 -21.50
C CYS A 130 10.66 5.67 -21.47
N ILE A 131 11.44 4.84 -20.79
CA ILE A 131 11.24 3.40 -20.61
C ILE A 131 11.23 3.05 -19.12
N CYS A 132 10.74 1.86 -18.78
CA CYS A 132 10.83 1.33 -17.41
C CYS A 132 12.08 0.46 -17.22
N TYR A 133 12.45 0.18 -15.97
CA TYR A 133 13.60 -0.70 -15.67
C TYR A 133 13.53 -2.09 -16.34
N LEU A 134 12.34 -2.65 -16.55
CA LEU A 134 12.20 -3.93 -17.24
C LEU A 134 12.51 -3.82 -18.74
N CYS A 135 12.10 -2.72 -19.38
CA CYS A 135 12.48 -2.45 -20.76
C CYS A 135 14.00 -2.26 -20.90
N ALA A 136 14.61 -1.52 -19.95
CA ALA A 136 16.06 -1.28 -19.93
C ALA A 136 16.86 -2.59 -19.90
N VAL A 137 16.42 -3.56 -19.08
CA VAL A 137 17.09 -4.86 -18.96
C VAL A 137 16.60 -5.93 -19.94
N ASP A 138 15.71 -5.61 -20.88
CA ASP A 138 15.21 -6.57 -21.87
C ASP A 138 15.55 -6.11 -23.29
N ASN A 139 14.74 -5.19 -23.82
CA ASN A 139 14.86 -4.69 -25.19
C ASN A 139 15.95 -3.62 -25.37
N HIS A 140 16.30 -2.90 -24.31
CA HIS A 140 17.23 -1.75 -24.38
C HIS A 140 18.57 -2.00 -23.66
N LYS A 141 18.98 -3.27 -23.49
CA LYS A 141 20.19 -3.66 -22.73
C LYS A 141 21.47 -2.96 -23.17
N ASN A 142 21.58 -2.64 -24.46
CA ASN A 142 22.78 -2.05 -25.06
C ASN A 142 22.56 -0.59 -25.50
N HIS A 143 21.41 -0.01 -25.15
CA HIS A 143 21.13 1.38 -25.49
C HIS A 143 21.73 2.31 -24.45
N ASP A 144 22.06 3.53 -24.86
CA ASP A 144 22.46 4.58 -23.93
C ASP A 144 21.23 4.99 -23.11
N THR A 145 21.26 4.71 -21.81
CA THR A 145 20.13 4.92 -20.91
C THR A 145 20.57 5.65 -19.64
N ILE A 146 19.76 6.60 -19.19
CA ILE A 146 19.99 7.36 -17.96
C ILE A 146 18.73 7.38 -17.09
N ALA A 147 18.87 7.60 -15.79
CA ALA A 147 17.70 7.81 -14.94
C ALA A 147 16.97 9.10 -15.37
N ALA A 148 15.67 9.02 -15.66
CA ALA A 148 14.86 10.15 -16.14
C ALA A 148 14.83 11.31 -15.12
N VAL A 149 15.02 11.02 -13.83
CA VAL A 149 15.12 12.03 -12.77
C VAL A 149 16.34 12.95 -12.95
N ALA A 150 17.42 12.43 -13.56
CA ALA A 150 18.67 13.17 -13.79
C ALA A 150 18.66 14.04 -15.07
N GLU A 151 17.71 13.83 -15.99
CA GLU A 151 17.59 14.63 -17.20
C GLU A 151 16.74 15.90 -16.98
N SER A 152 15.76 15.84 -16.07
CA SER A 152 14.95 17.00 -15.68
C SER A 152 15.76 18.18 -15.12
N THR A 153 16.99 17.95 -14.64
CA THR A 153 17.91 18.99 -14.15
C THR A 153 18.84 19.58 -15.21
N LYS A 154 18.81 19.09 -16.47
CA LYS A 154 19.60 19.66 -17.58
C LYS A 154 18.78 20.53 -18.55
N LYS A 155 17.46 20.57 -18.40
CA LYS A 155 16.54 21.40 -19.21
C LYS A 155 15.81 22.46 -18.38
N GLN A 156 16.49 23.04 -17.39
CA GLN A 156 16.04 24.27 -16.73
C GLN A 156 17.02 25.41 -17.02
#